data_AF-A0A4V1KQW2-F1
#
_entry.id   AF-A0A4V1KQW2-F1
#
_cell.length_a   1.000
_cell.length_b   1.000
_cell.length_c   1.000
_cell.angle_alpha   90.00
_cell.angle_beta   90.00
_cell.angle_gamma   90.00
#
_symmetry.space_group_name_H-M   'P 1'
#
loop_
_entity.id
_entity.type
_entity.pdbx_description
1 polymer ?
#
loop_
_entity_poly.entity_id
_entity_poly.type
_entity_poly.pdbx_seq_one_letter_code
_entity_poly.pdbx_strand_id
1 'polypeptide(L)'
;MNLFEDYKNVIKKAVENDPTKSNKIYGLSEPMLESNREYLKLLRNELPGRELSREMKLFAKGMGVKETFDYQPLGSHPDFTYLKATDLVEEHWIISGFIDVKKSTKLFNNFTKGTVRLITESIIRASIFAVNLCGGYVHRIQGDGLMVYFGGKNIEKLKAVEDALKSFSMISYFVKNDLKDFFEDNGIQDIHTRAGLDLGHSKQVDWFYSGIGESGEVTTCSLHTSLAPKMQSNAKNSGIVVGHNVTTQLRKDKYFEQRSKEIHDYEDGRKYYQYNFDWERYLVDNNLAVQNDMGVLVLTINTLPDPNRNSRDLYPIASKSKPYFNYD
;
A
#
# COMPACT_ATOMS: atom_id res chain seq x y z
N MET A 1 -17.81 2.03 3.61
CA MET A 1 -17.36 3.44 3.63
C MET A 1 -16.55 3.70 2.37
N ASN A 2 -16.58 4.90 1.81
CA ASN A 2 -15.86 5.21 0.56
C ASN A 2 -14.54 5.93 0.86
N LEU A 3 -13.63 5.24 1.55
CA LEU A 3 -12.43 5.85 2.13
C LEU A 3 -11.51 6.50 1.10
N PHE A 4 -11.40 5.91 -0.09
CA PHE A 4 -10.51 6.36 -1.16
C PHE A 4 -11.25 6.99 -2.34
N GLU A 5 -12.53 7.36 -2.17
CA GLU A 5 -13.38 7.83 -3.27
C GLU A 5 -12.87 9.12 -3.90
N ASP A 6 -12.33 10.04 -3.11
CA ASP A 6 -11.77 11.30 -3.60
C ASP A 6 -10.61 11.04 -4.58
N TYR A 7 -9.73 10.09 -4.26
CA TYR A 7 -8.65 9.66 -5.15
C TYR A 7 -9.19 8.96 -6.40
N LYS A 8 -10.16 8.05 -6.23
CA LYS A 8 -10.81 7.33 -7.33
C LYS A 8 -11.52 8.28 -8.31
N ASN A 9 -12.21 9.30 -7.81
CA ASN A 9 -12.94 10.26 -8.62
C ASN A 9 -12.00 11.10 -9.49
N VAL A 10 -10.84 11.50 -8.95
CA VAL A 10 -9.81 12.17 -9.74
C VAL A 10 -9.29 11.26 -10.85
N ILE A 11 -9.01 9.99 -10.55
CA ILE A 11 -8.60 9.00 -11.57
C ILE A 11 -9.66 8.86 -12.66
N LYS A 12 -10.93 8.71 -12.27
CA LYS A 12 -12.06 8.56 -13.21
C LYS A 12 -12.15 9.74 -14.17
N LYS A 13 -12.23 10.96 -13.61
CA LYS A 13 -12.31 12.20 -14.38
C LYS A 13 -11.13 12.35 -15.35
N ALA A 14 -9.91 12.02 -14.90
CA ALA A 14 -8.72 12.08 -15.74
C ALA A 14 -8.78 11.12 -16.94
N VAL A 15 -9.21 9.88 -16.70
CA VAL A 15 -9.33 8.84 -17.72
C VAL A 15 -10.48 9.13 -18.69
N GLU A 16 -11.62 9.59 -18.19
CA GLU A 16 -12.79 9.93 -19.00
C GLU A 16 -12.57 11.11 -19.93
N ASN A 17 -11.74 12.08 -19.52
CA ASN A 17 -11.40 13.27 -20.30
C ASN A 17 -10.03 13.17 -20.98
N ASP A 18 -9.43 11.97 -21.04
CA ASP A 18 -8.17 11.80 -21.76
C ASP A 18 -8.43 11.88 -23.28
N PRO A 19 -7.67 12.72 -24.02
CA PRO A 19 -7.88 12.90 -25.45
C PRO A 19 -7.62 11.63 -26.28
N THR A 20 -6.96 10.61 -25.73
CA THR A 20 -6.75 9.31 -26.39
C THR A 20 -8.02 8.47 -26.52
N LYS A 21 -9.08 8.79 -25.76
CA LYS A 21 -10.38 8.13 -25.92
C LYS A 21 -11.01 8.41 -27.29
N SER A 22 -10.81 9.63 -27.79
CA SER A 22 -11.37 10.06 -29.08
C SER A 22 -10.37 10.00 -30.23
N ASN A 23 -9.07 9.82 -29.94
CA ASN A 23 -7.99 9.90 -30.92
C ASN A 23 -6.87 8.90 -30.61
N LYS A 24 -6.17 8.39 -31.63
CA LYS A 24 -4.92 7.64 -31.38
C LYS A 24 -3.87 8.58 -30.77
N ILE A 25 -3.05 8.07 -29.83
CA ILE A 25 -1.98 8.84 -29.16
C ILE A 25 -1.11 9.62 -30.15
N TYR A 26 -0.70 8.99 -31.26
CA TYR A 26 0.16 9.60 -32.28
C TYR A 26 -0.55 10.66 -33.15
N GLY A 27 -1.87 10.80 -33.05
CA GLY A 27 -2.67 11.79 -33.77
C GLY A 27 -3.01 13.02 -32.94
N LEU A 28 -2.50 13.13 -31.70
CA LEU A 28 -2.79 14.27 -30.83
C LEU A 28 -2.01 15.52 -31.26
N SER A 29 -2.71 16.63 -31.42
CA SER A 29 -2.11 17.93 -31.70
C SER A 29 -1.65 18.63 -30.42
N GLU A 30 -0.67 19.53 -30.53
CA GLU A 30 -0.15 20.28 -29.37
C GLU A 30 -1.25 21.06 -28.62
N PRO A 31 -2.22 21.74 -29.29
CA PRO A 31 -3.32 22.41 -28.60
C PRO A 31 -4.18 21.47 -27.74
N MET A 32 -4.40 20.23 -28.20
CA MET A 32 -5.16 19.23 -27.44
C MET A 32 -4.39 18.77 -26.19
N LEU A 33 -3.08 18.59 -26.34
CA LEU A 33 -2.21 18.25 -25.21
C LEU A 33 -2.17 19.37 -24.18
N GLU A 34 -2.09 20.62 -24.61
CA GLU A 34 -2.07 21.77 -23.70
C GLU A 34 -3.41 21.94 -22.96
N SER A 35 -4.53 21.82 -23.66
CA SER A 35 -5.86 21.83 -23.05
C SER A 35 -6.02 20.71 -22.00
N ASN A 36 -5.54 19.50 -22.32
CA ASN A 36 -5.52 18.39 -21.36
C ASN A 36 -4.63 18.69 -20.14
N ARG A 37 -3.44 19.29 -20.32
CA ARG A 37 -2.56 19.67 -19.20
C ARG A 37 -3.23 20.66 -18.25
N GLU A 38 -3.89 21.69 -18.77
CA GLU A 38 -4.61 22.68 -17.94
C GLU A 38 -5.80 22.05 -17.20
N TYR A 39 -6.57 21.20 -17.88
CA TYR A 39 -7.64 20.44 -17.21
C TYR A 39 -7.11 19.57 -16.06
N LEU A 40 -6.04 18.80 -16.31
CA LEU A 40 -5.44 17.92 -15.30
C LEU A 40 -4.84 18.71 -14.12
N LYS A 41 -4.36 19.94 -14.36
CA LYS A 41 -3.85 20.82 -13.31
C LYS A 41 -4.97 21.27 -12.36
N LEU A 42 -6.15 21.59 -12.88
CA LEU A 42 -7.33 21.89 -12.08
C LEU A 42 -7.78 20.66 -11.30
N LEU A 43 -7.87 19.52 -11.98
CA LEU A 43 -8.30 18.26 -11.39
C LEU A 43 -7.38 17.78 -10.26
N ARG A 44 -6.06 18.01 -10.38
CA ARG A 44 -5.09 17.69 -9.33
C ARG A 44 -5.39 18.41 -8.00
N ASN A 45 -6.03 19.58 -8.02
CA ASN A 45 -6.39 20.31 -6.80
C ASN A 45 -7.58 19.70 -6.06
N GLU A 46 -8.32 18.77 -6.69
CA GLU A 46 -9.36 18.00 -6.03
C GLU A 46 -8.80 16.83 -5.20
N LEU A 47 -7.52 16.47 -5.37
CA LEU A 47 -6.90 15.42 -4.57
C LEU A 47 -6.83 15.84 -3.09
N PRO A 48 -7.15 14.93 -2.16
CA PRO A 48 -7.01 15.19 -0.74
C PRO A 48 -5.62 15.73 -0.37
N GLY A 49 -5.63 16.80 0.42
CA GLY A 49 -4.44 17.50 0.90
C GLY A 49 -4.13 17.16 2.35
N ARG A 50 -3.84 18.19 3.16
CA ARG A 50 -3.65 18.04 4.61
C ARG A 50 -4.96 17.81 5.36
N GLU A 51 -6.03 18.40 4.87
CA GLU A 51 -7.35 18.21 5.44
C GLU A 51 -7.98 16.94 4.90
N LEU A 52 -8.29 16.03 5.81
CA LEU A 52 -8.99 14.79 5.50
C LEU A 52 -10.46 15.06 5.16
N SER A 53 -11.00 14.30 4.21
CA SER A 53 -12.44 14.29 3.96
C SER A 53 -13.20 13.70 5.15
N ARG A 54 -14.53 13.89 5.18
CA ARG A 54 -15.36 13.47 6.31
C ARG A 54 -15.22 11.96 6.59
N GLU A 55 -15.24 11.15 5.55
CA GLU A 55 -15.13 9.70 5.59
C GLU A 55 -13.76 9.26 6.14
N MET A 56 -12.69 9.94 5.71
CA MET A 56 -11.34 9.72 6.22
C MET A 56 -11.23 10.08 7.71
N LYS A 57 -11.81 11.19 8.15
CA LYS A 57 -11.86 11.58 9.57
C LYS A 57 -12.63 10.57 10.40
N LEU A 58 -13.79 10.12 9.93
CA LEU A 58 -14.58 9.09 10.61
C LEU A 58 -13.82 7.77 10.73
N PHE A 59 -13.11 7.36 9.68
CA PHE A 59 -12.28 6.16 9.71
C PHE A 59 -11.10 6.31 10.67
N ALA A 60 -10.36 7.43 10.61
CA ALA A 60 -9.28 7.75 11.54
C ALA A 60 -9.75 7.71 13.00
N LYS A 61 -10.90 8.36 13.29
CA LYS A 61 -11.52 8.33 14.61
C LYS A 61 -11.89 6.91 15.04
N GLY A 62 -12.46 6.10 14.14
CA GLY A 62 -12.79 4.70 14.41
C GLY A 62 -11.56 3.83 14.70
N MET A 63 -10.41 4.16 14.11
CA MET A 63 -9.12 3.51 14.37
C MET A 63 -8.45 4.01 15.66
N GLY A 64 -9.02 5.04 16.32
CA GLY A 64 -8.44 5.67 17.50
C GLY A 64 -7.21 6.53 17.20
N VAL A 65 -7.07 7.03 15.96
CA VAL A 65 -5.95 7.89 15.55
C VAL A 65 -6.41 9.33 15.30
N LYS A 66 -5.46 10.27 15.25
CA LYS A 66 -5.75 11.69 15.02
C LYS A 66 -6.41 11.91 13.65
N GLU A 67 -7.36 12.84 13.59
CA GLU A 67 -8.10 13.21 12.37
C GLU A 67 -7.31 14.17 11.45
N THR A 68 -6.10 14.56 11.85
CA THR A 68 -5.18 15.41 11.10
C THR A 68 -3.79 14.81 11.14
N PHE A 69 -3.11 14.77 10.00
CA PHE A 69 -1.74 14.27 9.88
C PHE A 69 -0.77 15.40 9.60
N ASP A 70 0.27 15.49 10.42
CA ASP A 70 1.46 16.26 10.11
C ASP A 70 2.36 15.39 9.22
N TYR A 71 2.11 15.46 7.91
CA TYR A 71 2.92 14.72 6.92
C TYR A 71 4.40 15.11 7.07
N GLN A 72 5.22 14.11 7.39
CA GLN A 72 6.65 14.31 7.63
C GLN A 72 7.41 14.49 6.30
N PRO A 73 8.53 15.24 6.31
CA PRO A 73 9.44 15.30 5.16
C PRO A 73 9.93 13.91 4.76
N LEU A 74 10.16 13.71 3.46
CA LEU A 74 10.76 12.47 2.94
C LEU A 74 12.20 12.30 3.43
N GLY A 75 12.68 11.07 3.43
CA GLY A 75 14.10 10.75 3.65
C GLY A 75 14.57 10.92 5.09
N SER A 76 13.68 11.13 6.06
CA SER A 76 14.06 11.25 7.47
C SER A 76 12.94 10.78 8.40
N HIS A 77 13.20 9.68 9.11
CA HIS A 77 12.33 9.24 10.21
C HIS A 77 12.52 10.20 11.41
N PRO A 78 11.44 10.72 12.04
CA PRO A 78 11.54 11.78 13.07
C PRO A 78 12.52 11.44 14.20
N ASP A 79 12.45 10.21 14.70
CA ASP A 79 13.31 9.74 15.79
C ASP A 79 14.80 9.66 15.45
N PHE A 80 15.20 9.77 14.18
CA PHE A 80 16.59 9.64 13.71
C PHE A 80 17.07 10.88 12.95
N THR A 81 16.29 11.97 12.94
CA THR A 81 16.61 13.21 12.21
C THR A 81 17.95 13.82 12.59
N TYR A 82 18.40 13.66 13.85
CA TYR A 82 19.70 14.17 14.33
C TYR A 82 20.91 13.47 13.69
N LEU A 83 20.72 12.33 13.03
CA LEU A 83 21.81 11.67 12.30
C LEU A 83 22.15 12.42 11.00
N LYS A 84 21.24 13.25 10.48
CA LYS A 84 21.41 13.97 9.22
C LYS A 84 22.70 14.80 9.25
N ALA A 85 23.52 14.65 8.20
CA ALA A 85 24.80 15.33 8.06
C ALA A 85 25.79 15.10 9.22
N THR A 86 25.72 13.92 9.84
CA THR A 86 26.69 13.45 10.84
C THR A 86 27.26 12.08 10.42
N ASP A 87 28.38 11.69 11.02
CA ASP A 87 28.95 10.35 10.89
C ASP A 87 28.45 9.38 11.98
N LEU A 88 27.40 9.77 12.71
CA LEU A 88 26.82 8.95 13.78
C LEU A 88 26.03 7.77 13.19
N VAL A 89 26.11 6.65 13.88
CA VAL A 89 25.35 5.44 13.60
C VAL A 89 24.58 5.05 14.86
N GLU A 90 23.32 4.66 14.72
CA GLU A 90 22.50 4.13 15.80
C GLU A 90 21.86 2.79 15.43
N GLU A 91 22.06 1.78 16.28
CA GLU A 91 21.36 0.51 16.18
C GLU A 91 19.92 0.64 16.70
N HIS A 92 18.92 0.54 15.82
CA HIS A 92 17.52 0.49 16.26
C HIS A 92 16.63 -0.28 15.30
N TRP A 93 15.71 -1.07 15.86
CA TRP A 93 14.82 -1.91 15.08
C TRP A 93 13.87 -1.07 14.22
N ILE A 94 13.49 -1.60 13.07
CA ILE A 94 12.45 -0.99 12.24
C ILE A 94 11.78 -2.05 11.37
N ILE A 95 10.53 -1.80 10.98
CA ILE A 95 9.89 -2.51 9.88
C ILE A 95 10.12 -1.70 8.61
N SER A 96 10.75 -2.33 7.62
CA SER A 96 10.88 -1.79 6.27
C SER A 96 9.78 -2.33 5.39
N GLY A 97 9.09 -1.46 4.66
CA GLY A 97 8.04 -1.82 3.73
C GLY A 97 8.26 -1.22 2.36
N PHE A 98 8.01 -1.99 1.31
CA PHE A 98 8.06 -1.53 -0.08
C PHE A 98 6.79 -1.92 -0.83
N ILE A 99 6.18 -0.96 -1.52
CA ILE A 99 5.01 -1.16 -2.38
C ILE A 99 5.35 -0.67 -3.78
N ASP A 100 4.86 -1.37 -4.79
CA ASP A 100 5.01 -1.00 -6.19
C ASP A 100 3.74 -1.36 -6.97
N VAL A 101 3.43 -0.56 -8.01
CA VAL A 101 2.28 -0.73 -8.88
C VAL A 101 2.72 -1.49 -10.12
N LYS A 102 2.60 -2.82 -10.05
CA LYS A 102 2.96 -3.70 -11.15
C LYS A 102 2.17 -3.35 -12.42
N LYS A 103 2.89 -3.32 -13.54
CA LYS A 103 2.38 -3.06 -14.90
C LYS A 103 1.78 -1.64 -15.08
N SER A 104 2.10 -0.69 -14.19
CA SER A 104 1.78 0.73 -14.37
C SER A 104 2.27 1.29 -15.72
N THR A 105 3.39 0.78 -16.25
CA THR A 105 3.92 1.16 -17.57
C THR A 105 2.95 0.90 -18.72
N LYS A 106 2.02 -0.05 -18.58
CA LYS A 106 0.96 -0.29 -19.58
C LYS A 106 -0.03 0.87 -19.69
N LEU A 107 -0.12 1.76 -18.69
CA LEU A 107 -0.98 2.95 -18.74
C LEU A 107 -0.57 3.88 -19.89
N PHE A 108 0.72 3.95 -20.22
CA PHE A 108 1.22 4.79 -21.32
C PHE A 108 0.79 4.30 -22.71
N ASN A 109 0.32 3.05 -22.83
CA ASN A 109 -0.23 2.55 -24.08
C ASN A 109 -1.66 3.05 -24.33
N ASN A 110 -2.35 3.48 -23.27
CA ASN A 110 -3.77 3.84 -23.33
C ASN A 110 -4.02 5.33 -23.13
N PHE A 111 -3.13 6.05 -22.43
CA PHE A 111 -3.36 7.44 -22.03
C PHE A 111 -2.18 8.35 -22.29
N THR A 112 -2.46 9.66 -22.28
CA THR A 112 -1.41 10.68 -22.28
C THR A 112 -0.53 10.62 -21.04
N LYS A 113 0.71 11.09 -21.14
CA LYS A 113 1.63 11.18 -19.99
C LYS A 113 1.05 11.98 -18.83
N GLY A 114 0.23 13.00 -19.12
CA GLY A 114 -0.44 13.81 -18.10
C GLY A 114 -1.43 13.00 -17.27
N THR A 115 -2.28 12.22 -17.93
CA THR A 115 -3.25 11.33 -17.26
C THR A 115 -2.55 10.22 -16.49
N VAL A 116 -1.54 9.57 -17.09
CA VAL A 116 -0.76 8.55 -16.37
C VAL A 116 -0.11 9.13 -15.11
N ARG A 117 0.49 10.33 -15.21
CA ARG A 117 1.04 11.03 -14.03
C ARG A 117 -0.02 11.23 -12.94
N LEU A 118 -1.22 11.68 -13.30
CA LEU A 118 -2.27 11.94 -12.31
C LEU A 118 -2.81 10.64 -11.69
N ILE A 119 -2.90 9.56 -12.45
CA ILE A 119 -3.23 8.22 -11.94
C ILE A 119 -2.20 7.78 -10.90
N THR A 120 -0.91 7.80 -11.28
CA THR A 120 0.18 7.39 -10.38
C THR A 120 0.23 8.27 -9.13
N GLU A 121 0.12 9.60 -9.27
CA GLU A 121 0.09 10.52 -8.14
C GLU A 121 -1.09 10.25 -7.19
N SER A 122 -2.26 9.92 -7.74
CA SER A 122 -3.44 9.59 -6.93
C SER A 122 -3.24 8.32 -6.10
N ILE A 123 -2.66 7.27 -6.70
CA ILE A 123 -2.34 6.00 -6.02
C ILE A 123 -1.26 6.22 -4.95
N ILE A 124 -0.20 6.96 -5.27
CA ILE A 124 0.86 7.27 -4.32
C ILE A 124 0.31 8.10 -3.15
N ARG A 125 -0.50 9.13 -3.38
CA ARG A 125 -1.10 9.92 -2.30
C ARG A 125 -2.06 9.12 -1.43
N ALA A 126 -2.88 8.25 -2.01
CA ALA A 126 -3.72 7.31 -1.26
C ALA A 126 -2.87 6.38 -0.38
N SER A 127 -1.72 5.93 -0.91
CA SER A 127 -0.77 5.10 -0.16
C SER A 127 -0.09 5.87 0.97
N ILE A 128 0.33 7.11 0.73
CA ILE A 128 0.87 8.01 1.75
C ILE A 128 -0.16 8.23 2.86
N PHE A 129 -1.42 8.46 2.51
CA PHE A 129 -2.51 8.57 3.49
C PHE A 129 -2.64 7.31 4.35
N ALA A 130 -2.72 6.12 3.74
CA ALA A 130 -2.83 4.86 4.48
C ALA A 130 -1.62 4.57 5.38
N VAL A 131 -0.42 4.99 4.98
CA VAL A 131 0.81 4.89 5.78
C VAL A 131 0.75 5.82 6.98
N ASN A 132 0.45 7.09 6.78
CA ASN A 132 0.37 8.07 7.86
C ASN A 132 -0.78 7.79 8.84
N LEU A 133 -1.92 7.31 8.33
CA LEU A 133 -3.06 6.86 9.12
C LEU A 133 -2.66 5.76 10.13
N CYS A 134 -1.72 4.91 9.74
CA CYS A 134 -1.19 3.83 10.59
C CYS A 134 0.12 4.22 11.29
N GLY A 135 0.48 5.50 11.35
CA GLY A 135 1.70 5.97 12.04
C GLY A 135 3.01 5.57 11.37
N GLY A 136 2.98 5.17 10.10
CA GLY A 136 4.19 4.89 9.32
C GLY A 136 4.80 6.16 8.72
N TYR A 137 6.05 6.05 8.29
CA TYR A 137 6.85 7.13 7.73
C TYR A 137 7.22 6.81 6.30
N VAL A 138 6.97 7.77 5.39
CA VAL A 138 7.35 7.62 3.99
C VAL A 138 8.82 8.01 3.84
N HIS A 139 9.65 7.02 3.56
CA HIS A 139 11.09 7.24 3.40
C HIS A 139 11.40 7.75 1.99
N ARG A 140 10.88 7.09 0.96
CA ARG A 140 11.18 7.43 -0.44
C ARG A 140 10.00 7.14 -1.37
N ILE A 141 9.83 8.00 -2.36
CA ILE A 141 8.94 7.78 -3.52
C ILE A 141 9.84 7.55 -4.74
N GLN A 142 9.62 6.46 -5.47
CA GLN A 142 10.38 6.09 -6.65
C GLN A 142 9.44 5.79 -7.81
N GLY A 143 9.04 6.83 -8.56
CA GLY A 143 8.02 6.68 -9.59
C GLY A 143 6.67 6.29 -8.98
N ASP A 144 6.25 5.06 -9.23
CA ASP A 144 5.06 4.40 -8.67
C ASP A 144 5.37 3.47 -7.47
N GLY A 145 6.64 3.42 -7.05
CA GLY A 145 7.09 2.71 -5.85
C GLY A 145 7.13 3.60 -4.60
N LEU A 146 6.87 3.00 -3.44
CA LEU A 146 6.86 3.65 -2.13
C LEU A 146 7.65 2.82 -1.11
N MET A 147 8.73 3.39 -0.57
CA MET A 147 9.50 2.82 0.54
C MET A 147 9.09 3.51 1.84
N VAL A 148 8.79 2.72 2.87
CA VAL A 148 8.25 3.21 4.13
C VAL A 148 8.84 2.49 5.34
N TYR A 149 8.75 3.13 6.49
CA TYR A 149 9.16 2.59 7.78
C TYR A 149 8.00 2.59 8.77
N PHE A 150 7.91 1.54 9.59
CA PHE A 150 7.03 1.50 10.77
C PHE A 150 7.83 1.15 12.01
N GLY A 151 7.59 1.88 13.09
CA GLY A 151 8.31 1.77 14.35
C GLY A 151 8.84 3.12 14.81
N GLY A 152 9.79 3.09 15.75
CA GLY A 152 10.32 4.28 16.40
C GLY A 152 10.78 3.96 17.82
N LYS A 153 11.37 4.93 18.50
CA LYS A 153 11.89 4.77 19.88
C LYS A 153 10.77 4.55 20.89
N ASN A 154 9.58 5.08 20.62
CA ASN A 154 8.43 5.07 21.54
C ASN A 154 7.26 4.21 21.05
N ILE A 155 7.49 3.27 20.14
CA ILE A 155 6.44 2.40 19.58
C ILE A 155 6.78 0.95 19.95
N GLU A 156 5.79 0.15 20.33
CA GLU A 156 6.02 -1.29 20.53
C GLU A 156 6.10 -2.03 19.20
N LYS A 157 7.00 -3.02 19.09
CA LYS A 157 7.18 -3.83 17.86
C LYS A 157 5.89 -4.49 17.39
N LEU A 158 5.10 -5.05 18.31
CA LEU A 158 3.81 -5.68 17.98
C LEU A 158 2.87 -4.67 17.34
N LYS A 159 2.71 -3.51 17.97
CA LYS A 159 1.87 -2.42 17.47
C LYS A 159 2.33 -1.95 16.09
N ALA A 160 3.64 -1.74 15.90
CA ALA A 160 4.21 -1.37 14.61
C ALA A 160 3.96 -2.43 13.52
N VAL A 161 4.04 -3.72 13.86
CA VAL A 161 3.70 -4.82 12.93
C VAL A 161 2.23 -4.77 12.55
N GLU A 162 1.33 -4.66 13.53
CA GLU A 162 -0.10 -4.57 13.25
C GLU A 162 -0.44 -3.38 12.36
N ASP A 163 0.17 -2.23 12.61
CA ASP A 163 -0.05 -1.00 11.87
C ASP A 163 0.52 -1.06 10.45
N ALA A 164 1.72 -1.63 10.27
CA ALA A 164 2.30 -1.88 8.96
C ALA A 164 1.41 -2.79 8.10
N LEU A 165 0.92 -3.89 8.69
CA LEU A 165 0.02 -4.83 8.02
C LEU A 165 -1.32 -4.17 7.67
N LYS A 166 -1.92 -3.39 8.57
CA LYS A 166 -3.16 -2.63 8.30
C LYS A 166 -2.98 -1.70 7.12
N SER A 167 -1.92 -0.88 7.14
CA SER A 167 -1.61 0.08 6.10
C SER A 167 -1.48 -0.59 4.72
N PHE A 168 -0.68 -1.64 4.62
CA PHE A 168 -0.44 -2.33 3.36
C PHE A 168 -1.69 -3.07 2.85
N SER A 169 -2.51 -3.58 3.77
CA SER A 169 -3.82 -4.17 3.45
C SER A 169 -4.76 -3.15 2.83
N MET A 170 -4.83 -1.93 3.40
CA MET A 170 -5.66 -0.84 2.87
C MET A 170 -5.21 -0.38 1.48
N ILE A 171 -3.90 -0.33 1.25
CA ILE A 171 -3.34 0.03 -0.08
C ILE A 171 -3.67 -1.05 -1.12
N SER A 172 -3.53 -2.32 -0.73
CA SER A 172 -3.87 -3.44 -1.61
C SER A 172 -5.37 -3.49 -1.91
N TYR A 173 -6.20 -3.19 -0.90
CA TYR A 173 -7.64 -3.00 -1.07
C TYR A 173 -7.95 -1.92 -2.11
N PHE A 174 -7.37 -0.72 -1.98
CA PHE A 174 -7.70 0.40 -2.88
C PHE A 174 -7.46 0.02 -4.35
N VAL A 175 -6.31 -0.56 -4.66
CA VAL A 175 -6.00 -0.91 -6.06
C VAL A 175 -6.78 -2.12 -6.53
N LYS A 176 -6.95 -3.15 -5.69
CA LYS A 176 -7.64 -4.39 -6.08
C LYS A 176 -9.16 -4.26 -6.16
N ASN A 177 -9.76 -3.49 -5.25
CA ASN A 177 -11.21 -3.46 -5.06
C ASN A 177 -11.82 -2.17 -5.60
N ASP A 178 -11.19 -1.01 -5.38
CA ASP A 178 -11.80 0.26 -5.78
C ASP A 178 -11.46 0.65 -7.22
N LEU A 179 -10.27 0.32 -7.71
CA LEU A 179 -9.79 0.72 -9.04
C LEU A 179 -9.85 -0.36 -10.11
N LYS A 180 -9.83 -1.64 -9.73
CA LYS A 180 -9.71 -2.76 -10.68
C LYS A 180 -10.79 -2.75 -11.74
N ASP A 181 -12.06 -2.81 -11.33
CA ASP A 181 -13.18 -2.88 -12.28
C ASP A 181 -13.21 -1.65 -13.19
N PHE A 182 -12.93 -0.47 -12.63
CA PHE A 182 -12.84 0.77 -13.42
C PHE A 182 -11.74 0.72 -14.49
N PHE A 183 -10.57 0.20 -14.15
CA PHE A 183 -9.49 0.04 -15.13
C PHE A 183 -9.82 -1.03 -16.18
N GLU A 184 -10.41 -2.15 -15.78
CA GLU A 184 -10.83 -3.22 -16.69
C GLU A 184 -11.88 -2.72 -17.70
N ASP A 185 -12.88 -1.95 -17.23
CA ASP A 185 -13.90 -1.31 -18.06
C ASP A 185 -13.33 -0.29 -19.07
N ASN A 186 -12.15 0.28 -18.77
CA ASN A 186 -11.44 1.21 -19.65
C ASN A 186 -10.32 0.52 -20.46
N GLY A 187 -10.38 -0.82 -20.61
CA GLY A 187 -9.44 -1.58 -21.44
C GLY A 187 -8.06 -1.78 -20.82
N ILE A 188 -7.91 -1.47 -19.54
CA ILE A 188 -6.65 -1.60 -18.82
C ILE A 188 -6.69 -2.85 -17.97
N GLN A 189 -6.04 -3.88 -18.46
CA GLN A 189 -5.91 -5.13 -17.73
C GLN A 189 -4.63 -5.18 -16.91
N ASP A 190 -4.70 -5.88 -15.78
CA ASP A 190 -3.58 -6.28 -14.93
C ASP A 190 -2.85 -5.18 -14.13
N ILE A 191 -3.52 -4.09 -13.73
CA ILE A 191 -2.91 -3.16 -12.76
C ILE A 191 -3.09 -3.72 -11.36
N HIS A 192 -1.99 -3.94 -10.66
CA HIS A 192 -1.99 -4.53 -9.32
C HIS A 192 -0.93 -3.89 -8.46
N THR A 193 -1.18 -3.83 -7.15
CA THR A 193 -0.12 -3.62 -6.18
C THR A 193 0.65 -4.90 -5.93
N ARG A 194 1.88 -4.74 -5.51
CA ARG A 194 2.66 -5.79 -4.87
C ARG A 194 3.40 -5.16 -3.72
N ALA A 195 3.52 -5.90 -2.63
CA ALA A 195 4.18 -5.38 -1.47
C ALA A 195 5.03 -6.39 -0.72
N GLY A 196 6.07 -5.89 -0.07
CA GLY A 196 6.98 -6.64 0.78
C GLY A 196 7.24 -5.91 2.08
N LEU A 197 7.22 -6.62 3.21
CA LEU A 197 7.59 -6.07 4.52
C LEU A 197 8.56 -6.99 5.25
N ASP A 198 9.53 -6.40 5.95
CA ASP A 198 10.37 -7.13 6.88
C ASP A 198 10.65 -6.34 8.16
N LEU A 199 10.94 -7.07 9.24
CA LEU A 199 11.33 -6.50 10.53
C LEU A 199 12.80 -6.84 10.79
N GLY A 200 13.64 -5.82 10.97
CA GLY A 200 14.97 -5.99 11.53
C GLY A 200 15.00 -5.61 13.01
N HIS A 201 15.57 -6.45 13.87
CA HIS A 201 15.78 -6.14 15.28
C HIS A 201 16.95 -5.16 15.47
N SER A 202 17.10 -4.58 16.67
CA SER A 202 18.02 -3.45 16.88
C SER A 202 19.45 -3.72 16.43
N LYS A 203 20.02 -4.87 16.79
CA LYS A 203 21.37 -5.29 16.39
C LYS A 203 21.50 -5.74 14.92
N GLN A 204 20.42 -5.63 14.15
CA GLN A 204 20.38 -6.02 12.74
C GLN A 204 20.19 -4.80 11.84
N VAL A 205 20.02 -3.60 12.41
CA VAL A 205 19.63 -2.39 11.68
C VAL A 205 20.44 -1.22 12.19
N ASP A 206 21.35 -0.74 11.33
CA ASP A 206 22.05 0.52 11.54
C ASP A 206 21.27 1.65 10.89
N TRP A 207 20.95 2.67 11.67
CA TRP A 207 20.50 3.97 11.19
C TRP A 207 21.69 4.89 11.03
N PHE A 208 21.76 5.56 9.88
CA PHE A 208 22.85 6.49 9.57
C PHE A 208 22.41 7.46 8.48
N TYR A 209 23.18 8.53 8.29
CA TYR A 209 22.99 9.43 7.16
C TYR A 209 23.80 8.95 5.95
N SER A 210 23.11 8.69 4.83
CA SER A 210 23.72 8.26 3.58
C SER A 210 23.56 9.37 2.53
N GLY A 211 24.69 9.97 2.12
CA GLY A 211 24.72 10.98 1.07
C GLY A 211 25.71 12.11 1.36
N ILE A 212 25.59 13.21 0.63
CA ILE A 212 26.49 14.37 0.75
C ILE A 212 25.67 15.66 0.85
N GLY A 213 25.90 16.45 1.89
CA GLY A 213 25.25 17.75 2.09
C GLY A 213 23.73 17.64 2.23
N GLU A 214 22.97 18.22 1.29
CA GLU A 214 21.51 18.07 1.22
C GLU A 214 21.07 16.93 0.28
N SER A 215 22.02 16.31 -0.44
CA SER A 215 21.77 15.18 -1.34
C SER A 215 21.97 13.86 -0.60
N GLY A 216 21.14 13.60 0.40
CA GLY A 216 21.18 12.36 1.18
C GLY A 216 19.95 12.16 2.05
N GLU A 217 19.89 11.02 2.70
CA GLU A 217 18.76 10.57 3.51
C GLU A 217 19.25 9.90 4.79
N VAL A 218 18.48 10.05 5.87
CA VAL A 218 18.63 9.21 7.05
C VAL A 218 17.93 7.88 6.75
N THR A 219 18.73 6.84 6.59
CA THR A 219 18.29 5.54 6.08
C THR A 219 18.84 4.40 6.93
N THR A 220 18.54 3.18 6.54
CA THR A 220 18.94 1.97 7.25
C THR A 220 19.84 1.09 6.43
N CYS A 221 20.87 0.52 7.06
CA CYS A 221 21.63 -0.59 6.52
C CYS A 221 21.19 -1.86 7.25
N SER A 222 20.48 -2.74 6.55
CA SER A 222 20.18 -4.08 7.06
C SER A 222 19.84 -5.06 5.94
N LEU A 223 19.98 -6.34 6.25
CA LEU A 223 19.40 -7.41 5.44
C LEU A 223 17.90 -7.16 5.26
N HIS A 224 17.17 -6.85 6.33
CA HIS A 224 15.72 -6.73 6.36
C HIS A 224 15.19 -5.56 5.50
N THR A 225 15.89 -4.43 5.50
CA THR A 225 15.63 -3.29 4.60
C THR A 225 15.80 -3.72 3.15
N SER A 226 16.85 -4.49 2.86
CA SER A 226 17.14 -5.01 1.51
C SER A 226 16.17 -6.12 1.06
N LEU A 227 15.59 -6.87 2.00
CA LEU A 227 14.66 -7.94 1.71
C LEU A 227 13.26 -7.43 1.39
N ALA A 228 12.81 -6.29 1.92
CA ALA A 228 11.46 -5.78 1.66
C ALA A 228 11.14 -5.60 0.15
N PRO A 229 11.98 -4.94 -0.68
CA PRO A 229 11.77 -4.89 -2.13
C PRO A 229 11.87 -6.25 -2.82
N LYS A 230 12.73 -7.16 -2.34
CA LYS A 230 12.85 -8.52 -2.89
C LYS A 230 11.61 -9.37 -2.58
N MET A 231 10.99 -9.16 -1.43
CA MET A 231 9.71 -9.79 -1.08
C MET A 231 8.56 -9.23 -1.92
N GLN A 232 8.55 -7.93 -2.16
CA GLN A 232 7.59 -7.29 -3.07
C GLN A 232 7.64 -7.94 -4.46
N SER A 233 8.83 -8.17 -5.02
CA SER A 233 8.95 -8.75 -6.37
C SER A 233 8.43 -10.20 -6.43
N ASN A 234 8.52 -10.94 -5.32
CA ASN A 234 8.01 -12.30 -5.15
C ASN A 234 6.48 -12.37 -4.92
N ALA A 235 5.83 -11.25 -4.63
CA ALA A 235 4.40 -11.22 -4.33
C ALA A 235 3.54 -11.60 -5.55
N LYS A 236 2.39 -12.25 -5.30
CA LYS A 236 1.35 -12.44 -6.33
C LYS A 236 0.70 -11.09 -6.66
N ASN A 237 -0.12 -11.02 -7.71
CA ASN A 237 -0.85 -9.80 -8.06
C ASN A 237 -1.76 -9.39 -6.87
N SER A 238 -1.67 -8.14 -6.41
CA SER A 238 -2.33 -7.63 -5.21
C SER A 238 -2.00 -8.42 -3.95
N GLY A 239 -0.81 -9.04 -3.91
CA GLY A 239 -0.32 -9.82 -2.78
C GLY A 239 0.66 -9.02 -1.92
N ILE A 240 0.74 -9.44 -0.66
CA ILE A 240 1.71 -8.93 0.31
C ILE A 240 2.55 -10.11 0.78
N VAL A 241 3.87 -9.96 0.75
CA VAL A 241 4.81 -10.94 1.27
C VAL A 241 5.53 -10.36 2.48
N VAL A 242 5.66 -11.14 3.54
CA VAL A 242 6.34 -10.71 4.76
C VAL A 242 7.47 -11.63 5.17
N GLY A 243 8.49 -11.07 5.81
CA GLY A 243 9.61 -11.84 6.33
C GLY A 243 9.26 -12.56 7.63
N HIS A 244 10.03 -13.59 7.97
CA HIS A 244 9.82 -14.41 9.15
C HIS A 244 9.68 -13.59 10.44
N ASN A 245 10.49 -12.55 10.64
CA ASN A 245 10.43 -11.70 11.85
C ASN A 245 9.09 -10.98 12.04
N VAL A 246 8.37 -10.67 10.96
CA VAL A 246 7.01 -10.10 11.05
C VAL A 246 6.03 -11.13 11.61
N THR A 247 6.15 -12.38 11.15
CA THR A 247 5.24 -13.47 11.56
C THR A 247 5.43 -13.85 13.03
N THR A 248 6.70 -13.91 13.50
CA THR A 248 7.03 -14.24 14.89
C THR A 248 6.57 -13.17 15.87
N GLN A 249 6.51 -11.91 15.43
CA GLN A 249 6.01 -10.80 16.25
C GLN A 249 4.49 -10.85 16.41
N LEU A 250 3.73 -11.16 15.35
CA LEU A 250 2.26 -11.21 15.41
C LEU A 250 1.72 -12.51 16.05
N ARG A 251 2.42 -13.65 15.89
CA ARG A 251 2.03 -14.98 16.41
C ARG A 251 0.60 -15.39 16.04
N LYS A 252 0.17 -15.06 14.81
CA LYS A 252 -1.16 -15.40 14.27
C LYS A 252 -1.01 -16.17 12.96
N ASP A 253 -0.70 -17.45 13.07
CA ASP A 253 -0.37 -18.33 11.93
C ASP A 253 -1.47 -18.37 10.85
N LYS A 254 -2.73 -18.14 11.23
CA LYS A 254 -3.88 -18.14 10.31
C LYS A 254 -3.80 -17.12 9.16
N TYR A 255 -2.92 -16.12 9.25
CA TYR A 255 -2.73 -15.11 8.20
C TYR A 255 -1.52 -15.37 7.31
N PHE A 256 -0.68 -16.35 7.65
CA PHE A 256 0.63 -16.51 7.03
C PHE A 256 0.77 -17.90 6.42
N GLU A 257 0.99 -17.93 5.12
CA GLU A 257 1.33 -19.16 4.39
C GLU A 257 2.82 -19.11 4.07
N GLN A 258 3.62 -19.99 4.69
CA GLN A 258 5.05 -20.07 4.42
C GLN A 258 5.30 -20.43 2.95
N ARG A 259 6.21 -19.70 2.31
CA ARG A 259 6.66 -20.04 0.96
C ARG A 259 7.78 -21.08 1.05
N SER A 260 7.78 -22.00 0.08
CA SER A 260 8.70 -23.14 0.06
C SER A 260 10.17 -22.76 -0.01
N LYS A 261 10.49 -21.66 -0.70
CA LYS A 261 11.86 -21.19 -0.92
C LYS A 261 12.27 -20.16 0.14
N GLU A 262 13.40 -20.40 0.78
CA GLU A 262 14.09 -19.40 1.60
C GLU A 262 14.42 -18.15 0.77
N ILE A 263 14.40 -16.99 1.41
CA ILE A 263 14.79 -15.72 0.78
C ILE A 263 16.24 -15.34 1.08
N HIS A 264 16.81 -15.90 2.15
CA HIS A 264 18.21 -15.71 2.51
C HIS A 264 18.75 -16.95 3.24
N ASP A 265 20.01 -17.27 2.95
CA ASP A 265 20.81 -18.28 3.65
C ASP A 265 21.95 -17.53 4.35
N TYR A 266 22.09 -17.73 5.66
CA TYR A 266 23.14 -17.07 6.46
C TYR A 266 24.49 -17.77 6.34
N GLU A 267 24.58 -18.87 5.59
CA GLU A 267 25.78 -19.69 5.38
C GLU A 267 26.31 -20.37 6.67
N ASP A 268 25.58 -20.25 7.77
CA ASP A 268 25.85 -20.88 9.07
C ASP A 268 24.82 -21.98 9.42
N GLY A 269 24.03 -22.39 8.43
CA GLY A 269 22.95 -23.35 8.57
C GLY A 269 21.59 -22.73 8.90
N ARG A 270 21.52 -21.43 9.25
CA ARG A 270 20.25 -20.72 9.41
C ARG A 270 19.69 -20.28 8.07
N LYS A 271 18.38 -20.45 7.89
CA LYS A 271 17.63 -20.00 6.72
C LYS A 271 16.56 -18.99 7.12
N TYR A 272 16.36 -17.97 6.29
CA TYR A 272 15.32 -16.98 6.46
C TYR A 272 14.20 -17.20 5.45
N TYR A 273 12.96 -17.29 5.93
CA TYR A 273 11.79 -17.56 5.10
C TYR A 273 10.90 -16.34 4.94
N GLN A 274 10.02 -16.43 3.94
CA GLN A 274 9.02 -15.42 3.59
C GLN A 274 7.64 -16.08 3.52
N TYR A 275 6.59 -15.29 3.76
CA TYR A 275 5.24 -15.77 3.92
C TYR A 275 4.30 -14.94 3.06
N ASN A 276 3.34 -15.59 2.38
CA ASN A 276 2.20 -14.87 1.81
C ASN A 276 1.31 -14.42 2.97
N PHE A 277 0.95 -13.15 2.99
CA PHE A 277 0.05 -12.58 3.99
C PHE A 277 -1.38 -12.48 3.45
N ASP A 278 -2.32 -13.13 4.13
CA ASP A 278 -3.76 -13.05 3.86
C ASP A 278 -4.36 -11.77 4.43
N TRP A 279 -4.13 -10.69 3.70
CA TRP A 279 -4.53 -9.34 4.10
C TRP A 279 -6.04 -9.12 4.07
N GLU A 280 -6.78 -9.84 3.23
CA GLU A 280 -8.25 -9.74 3.17
C GLU A 280 -8.85 -10.31 4.45
N ARG A 281 -8.43 -11.52 4.84
CA ARG A 281 -8.85 -12.11 6.10
C ARG A 281 -8.41 -11.26 7.28
N TYR A 282 -7.20 -10.69 7.23
CA TYR A 282 -6.72 -9.79 8.28
C TYR A 282 -7.60 -8.55 8.43
N LEU A 283 -8.02 -7.90 7.34
CA LEU A 283 -8.93 -6.75 7.42
C LEU A 283 -10.28 -7.13 8.06
N VAL A 284 -10.85 -8.27 7.67
CA VAL A 284 -12.14 -8.74 8.22
C VAL A 284 -12.01 -9.07 9.71
N ASP A 285 -11.04 -9.89 10.08
CA ASP A 285 -10.85 -10.33 11.47
C ASP A 285 -10.51 -9.18 12.44
N ASN A 286 -9.99 -8.06 11.92
CA ASN A 286 -9.67 -6.86 12.71
C ASN A 286 -10.74 -5.75 12.57
N ASN A 287 -11.94 -6.06 12.08
CA ASN A 287 -13.07 -5.14 11.96
C ASN A 287 -12.78 -3.88 11.10
N LEU A 288 -11.90 -4.02 10.11
CA LEU A 288 -11.54 -2.97 9.15
C LEU A 288 -12.23 -3.17 7.79
N ALA A 289 -12.86 -4.32 7.58
CA ALA A 289 -13.63 -4.62 6.39
C ALA A 289 -14.74 -5.63 6.69
N VAL A 290 -15.78 -5.62 5.86
CA VAL A 290 -16.81 -6.67 5.80
C VAL A 290 -17.00 -7.12 4.36
N GLN A 291 -17.52 -8.32 4.15
CA GLN A 291 -17.97 -8.75 2.82
C GLN A 291 -19.45 -8.40 2.65
N ASN A 292 -19.77 -7.65 1.59
CA ASN A 292 -21.15 -7.39 1.19
C ASN A 292 -21.82 -8.67 0.64
N ASP A 293 -23.09 -8.59 0.26
CA ASP A 293 -23.89 -9.76 -0.18
C ASP A 293 -23.40 -10.42 -1.47
N MET A 294 -22.53 -9.72 -2.22
CA MET A 294 -21.88 -10.28 -3.40
C MET A 294 -20.52 -10.93 -3.09
N GLY A 295 -20.11 -10.94 -1.82
CA GLY A 295 -18.78 -11.38 -1.37
C GLY A 295 -17.67 -10.38 -1.66
N VAL A 296 -18.01 -9.14 -2.01
CA VAL A 296 -17.02 -8.09 -2.26
C VAL A 296 -16.62 -7.49 -0.92
N LEU A 297 -15.32 -7.44 -0.68
CA LEU A 297 -14.74 -6.81 0.50
C LEU A 297 -15.01 -5.29 0.43
N VAL A 298 -15.49 -4.71 1.54
CA VAL A 298 -15.77 -3.28 1.69
C VAL A 298 -15.14 -2.77 2.97
N LEU A 299 -14.33 -1.72 2.89
CA LEU A 299 -13.75 -1.09 4.08
C LEU A 299 -14.83 -0.45 4.95
N THR A 300 -14.70 -0.67 6.25
CA THR A 300 -15.61 -0.20 7.29
C THR A 300 -14.89 -0.16 8.63
N ILE A 301 -15.50 0.43 9.66
CA ILE A 301 -14.92 0.42 11.00
C ILE A 301 -15.96 0.03 12.04
N ASN A 302 -15.63 -0.98 12.85
CA ASN A 302 -16.45 -1.47 13.96
C ASN A 302 -17.90 -1.85 13.60
N THR A 303 -18.21 -2.06 12.31
CA THR A 303 -19.49 -2.63 11.90
C THR A 303 -19.39 -4.15 11.98
N LEU A 304 -20.14 -4.73 12.90
CA LEU A 304 -20.35 -6.17 12.92
C LEU A 304 -21.22 -6.58 11.72
N PRO A 305 -21.07 -7.82 11.22
CA PRO A 305 -22.01 -8.37 10.25
C PRO A 305 -23.43 -8.26 10.79
N ASP A 306 -24.40 -7.89 9.94
CA ASP A 306 -25.82 -7.83 10.35
C ASP A 306 -26.25 -9.20 10.91
N PRO A 307 -26.64 -9.29 12.20
CA PRO A 307 -27.08 -10.55 12.78
C PRO A 307 -28.37 -11.09 12.13
N ASN A 308 -29.12 -10.25 11.42
CA ASN A 308 -30.34 -10.62 10.69
C ASN A 308 -30.10 -10.90 9.20
N ARG A 309 -28.84 -11.02 8.77
CA ARG A 309 -28.50 -11.28 7.36
C ARG A 309 -29.21 -12.52 6.85
N ASN A 310 -29.94 -12.39 5.74
CA ASN A 310 -30.68 -13.51 5.19
C ASN A 310 -29.69 -14.52 4.62
N SER A 311 -29.80 -15.78 5.06
CA SER A 311 -28.96 -16.88 4.55
C SER A 311 -28.99 -17.02 3.03
N ARG A 312 -30.07 -16.58 2.36
CA ARG A 312 -30.17 -16.55 0.89
C ARG A 312 -29.19 -15.58 0.24
N ASP A 313 -28.82 -14.51 0.91
CA ASP A 313 -27.88 -13.50 0.42
C ASP A 313 -26.44 -14.03 0.42
N LEU A 314 -26.18 -15.17 1.08
CA LEU A 314 -24.90 -15.85 1.06
C LEU A 314 -24.75 -16.80 -0.14
N TYR A 315 -25.80 -17.04 -0.92
CA TYR A 315 -25.78 -17.97 -2.06
C TYR A 315 -24.71 -17.62 -3.13
N PRO A 316 -24.50 -16.35 -3.52
CA PRO A 316 -23.44 -15.99 -4.47
C PRO A 316 -22.02 -16.26 -3.91
N ILE A 317 -21.86 -16.21 -2.59
CA ILE A 317 -20.59 -16.47 -1.89
C ILE A 317 -20.36 -17.98 -1.79
N ALA A 318 -21.37 -18.73 -1.35
CA ALA A 318 -21.33 -20.17 -1.20
C ALA A 318 -21.14 -20.90 -2.54
N SER A 319 -21.71 -20.39 -3.64
CA SER A 319 -21.53 -20.98 -4.98
C SER A 319 -20.11 -20.83 -5.54
N LYS A 320 -19.35 -19.82 -5.08
CA LYS A 320 -17.93 -19.62 -5.44
C LYS A 320 -16.98 -20.41 -4.52
N SER A 321 -17.36 -20.61 -3.25
CA SER A 321 -16.65 -21.52 -2.35
C SER A 321 -16.99 -22.96 -2.71
N LYS A 322 -16.05 -23.66 -3.37
CA LYS A 322 -16.08 -25.12 -3.44
C LYS A 322 -15.27 -25.66 -2.26
N PRO A 323 -15.86 -25.92 -1.08
CA PRO A 323 -15.15 -26.69 -0.07
C PRO A 323 -14.79 -28.03 -0.69
N TYR A 324 -13.56 -28.48 -0.45
CA TYR A 324 -12.98 -29.72 -0.96
C TYR A 324 -13.88 -30.92 -0.64
N PHE A 325 -14.78 -31.24 -1.55
CA PHE A 325 -15.41 -32.54 -1.67
C PHE A 325 -15.13 -33.04 -3.08
N ASN A 326 -13.86 -33.35 -3.34
CA ASN A 326 -13.55 -34.41 -4.28
C ASN A 326 -13.91 -35.70 -3.54
N TYR A 327 -15.16 -36.13 -3.65
CA TYR A 327 -15.48 -37.54 -3.46
C TYR A 327 -15.09 -38.22 -4.77
N ASP A 328 -14.00 -38.99 -4.73
CA ASP A 328 -13.81 -40.10 -5.66
C ASP A 328 -14.72 -41.26 -5.23
#